data_AF-A0A9I9EGK0-F1
#
_entry.id   AF-A0A9I9EGK0-F1
#
_cell.length_a   1.000
_cell.length_b   1.000
_cell.length_c   1.000
_cell.angle_alpha   90.00
_cell.angle_beta   90.00
_cell.angle_gamma   90.00
#
_symmetry.space_group_name_H-M   'P 1'
#
loop_
_entity.id
_entity.type
_entity.pdbx_description
1 polymer ?
#
loop_
_entity_poly.entity_id
_entity_poly.type
_entity_poly.pdbx_seq_one_letter_code
_entity_poly.pdbx_strand_id
1 'polypeptide(L)'
;MTRLKGHKFPELNLEERKENGLKNAFFRHDELIARRDIERTFKALCNEEDSLKEKLVNLYILEAFLIPKQQHNHINLLHLDILDNEEIFKDYPWGRLSHILTYQFLKKASYSDKDVVYIQGFPLNLVYFTFEKIPRLSNLDVGFERKLAKEGQPILTWECLETSDWRTLNIDIF
;
A
#
# COMPACT_ATOMS: atom_id res chain seq x y z
N MET A 1 2.93 17.16 13.02
CA MET A 1 2.81 15.97 13.89
C MET A 1 1.83 15.01 13.23
N THR A 2 2.31 14.02 12.49
CA THR A 2 1.50 13.05 11.73
C THR A 2 0.98 11.97 12.69
N ARG A 3 -0.19 12.21 13.30
CA ARG A 3 -0.86 11.20 14.14
C ARG A 3 -1.55 10.18 13.23
N LEU A 4 -0.94 9.01 13.04
CA LEU A 4 -1.65 7.82 12.57
C LEU A 4 -2.55 7.33 13.72
N LYS A 5 -3.83 7.72 13.68
CA LYS A 5 -4.82 7.33 14.70
C LYS A 5 -5.06 5.80 14.64
N GLY A 6 -4.70 5.08 15.70
CA GLY A 6 -4.86 3.61 15.81
C GLY A 6 -6.25 3.14 16.27
N HIS A 7 -7.26 4.01 16.23
CA HIS A 7 -8.60 3.72 16.77
C HIS A 7 -9.37 2.66 15.95
N LYS A 8 -10.55 2.23 16.43
CA LYS A 8 -11.46 1.34 15.68
C LYS A 8 -11.75 1.93 14.29
N PHE A 9 -11.93 1.07 13.29
CA PHE A 9 -12.40 1.54 11.98
C PHE A 9 -13.74 2.27 12.18
N PRO A 10 -13.86 3.53 11.75
CA PRO A 10 -15.12 4.25 11.89
C PRO A 10 -16.21 3.50 11.13
N GLU A 11 -17.39 3.39 11.73
CA GLU A 11 -18.58 2.96 10.99
C GLU A 11 -18.92 4.08 10.01
N LEU A 12 -18.71 3.81 8.73
CA LEU A 12 -19.03 4.74 7.67
C LEU A 12 -20.54 4.69 7.46
N ASN A 13 -21.24 5.77 7.80
CA ASN A 13 -22.66 5.90 7.51
C ASN A 13 -22.84 6.17 6.01
N LEU A 14 -23.06 5.09 5.25
CA LEU A 14 -23.17 5.10 3.79
C LEU A 14 -24.55 5.57 3.29
N GLU A 15 -25.48 5.90 4.19
CA GLU A 15 -26.83 6.37 3.84
C GLU A 15 -26.83 7.84 3.36
N GLU A 16 -25.82 8.64 3.71
CA GLU A 16 -25.61 10.01 3.19
C GLU A 16 -24.71 10.05 1.95
N ARG A 17 -24.87 9.08 1.03
CA ARG A 17 -24.16 9.07 -0.25
C ARG A 17 -24.60 10.26 -1.11
N LYS A 18 -23.87 11.36 -1.05
CA LYS A 18 -23.77 12.27 -2.20
C LYS A 18 -23.21 11.46 -3.37
N GLU A 19 -23.74 11.69 -4.57
CA GLU A 19 -23.22 11.07 -5.80
C GLU A 19 -21.68 11.11 -5.82
N ASN A 20 -21.05 9.95 -5.99
CA ASN A 20 -19.60 9.80 -6.01
C ASN A 20 -18.99 10.66 -7.12
N GLY A 21 -18.49 11.84 -6.78
CA GLY A 21 -17.85 12.76 -7.71
C GLY A 21 -16.70 12.09 -8.43
N LEU A 22 -15.86 11.33 -7.72
CA LEU A 22 -14.70 10.66 -8.31
C LEU A 22 -15.11 9.50 -9.23
N LYS A 23 -16.09 8.68 -8.80
CA LYS A 23 -16.60 7.57 -9.62
C LYS A 23 -17.31 8.10 -10.87
N ASN A 24 -18.15 9.13 -10.73
CA ASN A 24 -18.90 9.69 -11.85
C ASN A 24 -18.00 10.45 -12.82
N ALA A 25 -16.92 11.06 -12.35
CA ALA A 25 -15.95 11.76 -13.20
C ALA A 25 -15.10 10.79 -14.03
N PHE A 26 -14.59 9.71 -13.43
CA PHE A 26 -13.55 8.89 -14.04
C PHE A 26 -13.97 7.45 -14.37
N PHE A 27 -14.98 6.91 -13.69
CA PHE A 27 -15.31 5.47 -13.70
C PHE A 27 -16.82 5.22 -13.79
N ARG A 28 -17.55 6.11 -14.46
CA ARG A 28 -19.03 6.17 -14.42
C ARG A 28 -19.71 4.86 -14.83
N HIS A 29 -19.12 4.13 -15.77
CA HIS A 29 -19.66 2.91 -16.33
C HIS A 29 -18.98 1.64 -15.81
N ASP A 30 -18.04 1.79 -14.88
CA ASP A 30 -17.26 0.67 -14.38
C ASP A 30 -17.91 0.12 -13.10
N GLU A 31 -18.49 -1.08 -13.22
CA GLU A 31 -18.95 -1.86 -12.05
C GLU A 31 -17.78 -2.38 -11.23
N LEU A 32 -16.66 -2.69 -11.91
CA LEU A 32 -15.45 -3.21 -11.33
C LEU A 32 -14.26 -2.41 -11.84
N ILE A 33 -13.59 -1.69 -10.93
CA ILE A 33 -12.42 -0.87 -11.25
C ILE A 33 -11.19 -1.62 -10.76
N ALA A 34 -10.25 -1.95 -11.64
CA ALA A 34 -8.98 -2.54 -11.25
C ALA A 34 -7.92 -1.47 -10.99
N ARG A 35 -6.88 -1.81 -10.22
CA ARG A 35 -5.76 -0.88 -9.94
C ARG A 35 -5.14 -0.32 -11.23
N ARG A 36 -5.00 -1.15 -12.27
CA ARG A 36 -4.47 -0.70 -13.58
C ARG A 36 -5.30 0.40 -14.22
N ASP A 37 -6.61 0.45 -13.95
CA ASP A 37 -7.50 1.45 -14.53
C ASP A 37 -7.25 2.81 -13.85
N ILE A 38 -7.02 2.82 -12.53
CA ILE A 38 -6.55 4.03 -11.82
C ILE A 38 -5.23 4.51 -12.39
N GLU A 39 -4.25 3.61 -12.59
CA GLU A 39 -2.95 3.99 -13.15
C GLU A 39 -3.08 4.59 -14.56
N ARG A 40 -3.97 4.04 -15.39
CA ARG A 40 -4.24 4.58 -16.73
C ARG A 40 -4.87 5.97 -16.65
N THR A 41 -5.90 6.14 -15.82
CA THR A 41 -6.56 7.44 -15.62
C THR A 41 -5.58 8.47 -15.07
N PHE A 42 -4.74 8.09 -14.10
CA PHE A 42 -3.72 8.97 -13.53
C PHE A 42 -2.69 9.43 -14.58
N LYS A 43 -2.27 8.55 -15.50
CA LYS A 43 -1.36 8.92 -16.59
C LYS A 43 -2.02 9.78 -17.68
N ALA A 44 -3.33 9.70 -17.83
CA ALA A 44 -4.10 10.46 -18.80
C ALA A 44 -4.57 11.84 -18.28
N LEU A 45 -4.29 12.14 -17.00
CA LEU A 45 -4.69 13.37 -16.33
C LEU A 45 -4.04 14.59 -16.99
N CYS A 46 -4.86 15.55 -17.41
CA CYS A 46 -4.40 16.76 -18.10
C CYS A 46 -5.20 17.99 -17.61
N ASN A 47 -6.48 18.06 -17.95
CA ASN A 47 -7.29 19.29 -17.88
C ASN A 47 -8.41 19.25 -16.83
N GLU A 48 -8.38 18.28 -15.91
CA GLU A 48 -9.36 18.13 -14.85
C GLU A 48 -9.17 19.20 -13.76
N GLU A 49 -10.24 19.45 -13.00
CA GLU A 49 -10.22 20.34 -11.83
C GLU A 49 -9.21 19.85 -10.79
N ASP A 50 -8.46 20.77 -10.17
CA ASP A 50 -7.39 20.43 -9.22
C ASP A 50 -7.88 19.55 -8.05
N SER A 51 -9.12 19.77 -7.60
CA SER A 51 -9.76 18.96 -6.55
C SER A 51 -9.94 17.49 -6.96
N LEU A 52 -10.31 17.22 -8.22
CA LEU A 52 -10.45 15.87 -8.76
C LEU A 52 -9.09 15.21 -8.99
N LYS A 53 -8.10 15.99 -9.44
CA LYS A 53 -6.72 15.53 -9.61
C LYS A 53 -6.13 15.06 -8.29
N GLU A 54 -6.28 15.85 -7.24
CA GLU A 54 -5.82 15.51 -5.89
C GLU A 54 -6.46 14.21 -5.39
N LYS A 55 -7.78 14.07 -5.53
CA LYS A 55 -8.48 12.84 -5.15
C LYS A 55 -7.99 11.61 -5.92
N LEU A 56 -7.72 11.73 -7.23
CA LEU A 56 -7.18 10.61 -8.00
C LEU A 56 -5.74 10.27 -7.61
N VAL A 57 -4.89 11.28 -7.33
CA VAL A 57 -3.54 11.08 -6.79
C VAL A 57 -3.62 10.31 -5.47
N ASN A 58 -4.51 10.74 -4.57
CA ASN A 58 -4.71 10.09 -3.27
C ASN A 58 -5.22 8.66 -3.44
N LEU A 59 -6.14 8.39 -4.38
CA LEU A 59 -6.57 7.03 -4.74
C LEU A 59 -5.42 6.17 -5.24
N TYR A 60 -4.58 6.72 -6.12
CA TYR A 60 -3.44 6.03 -6.67
C TYR A 60 -2.43 5.68 -5.58
N ILE A 61 -2.06 6.62 -4.71
CA ILE A 61 -1.18 6.38 -3.56
C ILE A 61 -1.80 5.31 -2.64
N LEU A 62 -3.10 5.41 -2.36
CA LEU A 62 -3.78 4.48 -1.49
C LEU A 62 -3.73 3.03 -2.04
N GLU A 63 -4.19 2.82 -3.27
CA GLU A 63 -4.35 1.48 -3.85
C GLU A 63 -3.06 0.92 -4.49
N ALA A 64 -2.08 1.77 -4.80
CA ALA A 64 -0.79 1.32 -5.33
C ALA A 64 0.29 1.17 -4.24
N PHE A 65 0.26 2.02 -3.21
CA PHE A 65 1.30 2.06 -2.19
C PHE A 65 0.79 1.52 -0.85
N LEU A 66 -0.23 2.12 -0.24
CA LEU A 66 -0.64 1.77 1.12
C LEU A 66 -1.31 0.40 1.22
N ILE A 67 -2.10 0.04 0.21
CA ILE A 67 -2.85 -1.21 0.14
C ILE A 67 -2.12 -2.15 -0.83
N PRO A 68 -1.52 -3.25 -0.35
CA PRO A 68 -0.79 -4.18 -1.20
C PRO A 68 -1.74 -4.97 -2.10
N LYS A 69 -1.99 -4.46 -3.32
CA LYS A 69 -2.81 -5.14 -4.34
C LYS A 69 -2.08 -5.27 -5.67
N GLN A 70 -2.30 -6.43 -6.29
CA GLN A 70 -1.90 -6.70 -7.68
C GLN A 70 -2.68 -5.82 -8.66
N GLN A 71 -2.06 -5.46 -9.77
CA GLN A 71 -2.62 -4.54 -10.78
C GLN A 71 -3.98 -4.98 -11.35
N HIS A 72 -4.26 -6.28 -11.37
CA HIS A 72 -5.51 -6.84 -11.89
C HIS A 72 -6.62 -6.97 -10.84
N ASN A 73 -6.29 -6.77 -9.56
CA ASN A 73 -7.27 -6.87 -8.49
C ASN A 73 -8.16 -5.63 -8.47
N HIS A 74 -9.43 -5.85 -8.16
CA HIS A 74 -10.40 -4.78 -8.01
C HIS A 74 -10.14 -3.95 -6.76
N ILE A 75 -10.36 -2.65 -6.88
CA ILE A 75 -10.32 -1.74 -5.73
C ILE A 75 -11.56 -1.93 -4.87
N ASN A 76 -11.45 -1.55 -3.59
CA ASN A 76 -12.67 -1.44 -2.80
C ASN A 76 -13.34 -0.13 -3.19
N LEU A 77 -14.54 -0.19 -3.78
CA LEU A 77 -15.27 1.00 -4.21
C LEU A 77 -15.53 1.98 -3.05
N LEU A 78 -15.58 1.49 -1.81
CA LEU A 78 -15.66 2.30 -0.60
C LEU A 78 -14.52 3.33 -0.50
N HIS A 79 -13.35 3.05 -1.08
CA HIS A 79 -12.25 4.02 -1.07
C HIS A 79 -12.55 5.26 -1.92
N LEU A 80 -13.36 5.12 -2.98
CA LEU A 80 -13.85 6.26 -3.76
C LEU A 80 -14.77 7.13 -2.89
N ASP A 81 -15.70 6.48 -2.19
CA ASP A 81 -16.64 7.16 -1.28
C ASP A 81 -15.89 7.93 -0.19
N ILE A 82 -14.86 7.31 0.41
CA ILE A 82 -14.04 7.95 1.45
C ILE A 82 -13.27 9.15 0.87
N LEU A 83 -12.71 9.05 -0.34
CA LEU A 83 -11.96 10.15 -0.96
C LEU A 83 -12.83 11.33 -1.37
N ASP A 84 -14.12 11.10 -1.63
CA ASP A 84 -15.06 12.17 -1.89
C ASP A 84 -15.39 12.99 -0.62
N ASN A 85 -15.11 12.45 0.57
CA ASN A 85 -15.23 13.14 1.85
C ASN A 85 -13.85 13.32 2.53
N GLU A 86 -13.25 14.49 2.35
CA GLU A 86 -11.90 14.80 2.85
C GLU A 86 -11.75 14.59 4.37
N GLU A 87 -12.77 14.92 5.16
CA GLU A 87 -12.75 14.74 6.61
C GLU A 87 -12.65 13.26 6.99
N ILE A 88 -13.47 12.42 6.36
CA ILE A 88 -13.40 10.96 6.55
C ILE A 88 -12.05 10.45 6.06
N PHE A 89 -11.57 10.86 4.88
CA PHE A 89 -10.29 10.42 4.34
C PHE A 89 -9.14 10.72 5.31
N LYS A 90 -9.11 11.91 5.90
CA LYS A 90 -8.05 12.34 6.83
C LYS A 90 -8.07 11.57 8.15
N ASP A 91 -9.26 11.27 8.66
CA ASP A 91 -9.43 10.58 9.95
C ASP A 91 -9.48 9.06 9.84
N TYR A 92 -9.57 8.51 8.62
CA TYR A 92 -9.57 7.08 8.40
C TYR A 92 -8.23 6.45 8.81
N PRO A 93 -8.22 5.29 9.48
CA PRO A 93 -7.01 4.68 10.02
C PRO A 93 -6.19 3.93 8.93
N TRP A 94 -5.78 4.63 7.87
CA TRP A 94 -5.04 4.08 6.73
C TRP A 94 -3.76 3.35 7.15
N GLY A 95 -3.03 3.87 8.13
CA GLY A 95 -1.83 3.22 8.65
C GLY A 95 -2.11 1.86 9.27
N ARG A 96 -3.21 1.73 10.03
CA ARG A 96 -3.64 0.45 10.62
C ARG A 96 -4.07 -0.54 9.53
N LEU A 97 -4.83 -0.07 8.53
CA LEU A 97 -5.23 -0.90 7.40
C LEU A 97 -3.99 -1.40 6.64
N SER A 98 -3.08 -0.49 6.30
CA SER A 98 -1.83 -0.80 5.59
C SER A 98 -1.00 -1.82 6.36
N HIS A 99 -0.85 -1.65 7.69
CA HIS A 99 -0.15 -2.61 8.55
C HIS A 99 -0.81 -4.00 8.52
N ILE A 100 -2.13 -4.08 8.74
CA ILE A 100 -2.85 -5.37 8.75
C ILE A 100 -2.69 -6.09 7.42
N LEU A 101 -2.89 -5.39 6.31
CA LEU A 101 -2.77 -5.98 4.98
C LEU A 101 -1.33 -6.40 4.67
N THR A 102 -0.35 -5.57 5.03
CA THR A 102 1.08 -5.89 4.88
C THR A 102 1.44 -7.15 5.67
N TYR A 103 1.04 -7.23 6.93
CA TYR A 103 1.27 -8.41 7.76
C TYR A 103 0.63 -9.66 7.18
N GLN A 104 -0.64 -9.59 6.75
CA GLN A 104 -1.33 -10.71 6.11
C GLN A 104 -0.63 -11.18 4.84
N PHE A 105 -0.14 -10.22 4.05
CA PHE A 105 0.58 -10.50 2.81
C PHE A 105 1.91 -11.22 3.07
N LEU A 106 2.72 -10.68 3.99
CA LEU A 106 4.01 -11.28 4.38
C LEU A 106 3.81 -12.63 5.06
N LYS A 107 2.78 -12.78 5.89
CA LYS A 107 2.42 -14.05 6.52
C LYS A 107 2.07 -15.10 5.46
N LYS A 108 1.24 -14.75 4.47
CA LYS A 108 0.89 -15.64 3.36
C LYS A 108 2.11 -16.02 2.51
N ALA A 109 3.01 -15.08 2.29
CA ALA A 109 4.29 -15.33 1.63
C ALA A 109 5.15 -16.35 2.40
N SER A 110 5.24 -16.19 3.73
CA SER A 110 6.04 -17.06 4.60
C SER A 110 5.54 -18.50 4.69
N TYR A 111 4.25 -18.75 4.47
CA TYR A 111 3.67 -20.10 4.47
C TYR A 111 3.48 -20.69 3.07
N SER A 112 3.94 -20.00 2.03
CA SER A 112 3.81 -20.47 0.66
C SER A 112 4.94 -21.43 0.32
N ASP A 113 4.63 -22.70 0.08
CA ASP A 113 5.56 -23.69 -0.49
C ASP A 113 5.93 -23.40 -1.96
N LYS A 114 5.48 -22.27 -2.51
CA LYS A 114 5.85 -21.83 -3.85
C LYS A 114 7.19 -21.12 -3.81
N ASP A 115 8.06 -21.47 -4.76
CA ASP A 115 9.37 -20.84 -5.00
C ASP A 115 9.28 -19.34 -5.34
N VAL A 116 8.08 -18.83 -5.67
CA VAL A 116 7.87 -17.44 -6.08
C VAL A 116 6.70 -16.82 -5.31
N VAL A 117 7.02 -15.78 -4.53
CA VAL A 117 6.04 -14.88 -3.92
C VAL A 117 6.09 -13.54 -4.63
N TYR A 118 4.98 -13.13 -5.21
CA TYR A 118 4.83 -11.77 -5.72
C TYR A 118 4.61 -10.83 -4.54
N ILE A 119 5.37 -9.73 -4.43
CA ILE A 119 5.19 -8.69 -3.40
C ILE A 119 4.89 -7.36 -4.10
N GLN A 120 3.93 -6.58 -3.59
CA GLN A 120 3.55 -5.26 -4.13
C GLN A 120 3.18 -4.28 -3.03
N GLY A 121 3.13 -2.99 -3.36
CA GLY A 121 2.73 -1.92 -2.44
C GLY A 121 3.73 -1.73 -1.30
N PHE A 122 3.23 -1.39 -0.11
CA PHE A 122 4.04 -1.09 1.07
C PHE A 122 5.03 -2.20 1.45
N PRO A 123 4.66 -3.51 1.47
CA PRO A 123 5.60 -4.60 1.66
C PRO A 123 6.79 -4.58 0.69
N LEU A 124 6.55 -4.31 -0.60
CA LEU A 124 7.61 -4.25 -1.60
C LEU A 124 8.56 -3.09 -1.34
N ASN A 125 8.00 -1.92 -0.99
CA ASN A 125 8.78 -0.74 -0.66
C ASN A 125 9.59 -0.94 0.63
N LEU A 126 9.04 -1.63 1.62
CA LEU A 126 9.75 -1.97 2.85
C LEU A 126 10.92 -2.92 2.57
N VAL A 127 10.69 -3.98 1.80
CA VAL A 127 11.75 -4.91 1.37
C VAL A 127 12.83 -4.15 0.59
N TYR A 128 12.45 -3.34 -0.40
CA TYR A 128 13.42 -2.52 -1.14
C TYR A 128 14.21 -1.57 -0.22
N PHE A 129 13.54 -0.91 0.71
CA PHE A 129 14.20 -0.03 1.68
C PHE A 129 15.20 -0.81 2.54
N THR A 130 14.79 -1.97 3.07
CA THR A 130 15.66 -2.85 3.86
C THR A 130 16.87 -3.31 3.06
N PHE A 131 16.67 -3.99 1.93
CA PHE A 131 17.77 -4.62 1.19
C PHE A 131 18.64 -3.63 0.40
N GLU A 132 18.09 -2.52 -0.12
CA GLU A 132 18.86 -1.61 -0.97
C GLU A 132 19.27 -0.31 -0.29
N LYS A 133 18.55 0.16 0.75
CA LYS A 133 18.85 1.45 1.40
C LYS A 133 19.52 1.31 2.76
N ILE A 134 19.11 0.37 3.61
CA ILE A 134 19.68 0.23 4.96
C ILE A 134 21.18 -0.10 4.91
N PRO A 135 21.67 -1.10 4.14
CA PRO A 135 23.11 -1.38 4.05
C PRO A 135 23.93 -0.16 3.60
N ARG A 136 23.38 0.67 2.69
CA ARG A 136 24.04 1.88 2.19
C ARG A 136 24.06 3.03 3.19
N LEU A 137 23.06 3.12 4.06
CA LEU A 137 22.94 4.17 5.08
C LEU A 137 23.75 3.87 6.34
N SER A 138 23.96 2.59 6.62
CA SER A 138 24.46 2.14 7.91
C SER A 138 25.96 1.83 7.90
N ASN A 139 26.66 1.85 6.74
CA ASN A 139 28.04 1.35 6.56
C ASN A 139 28.27 -0.02 7.22
N LEU A 140 27.19 -0.76 7.39
CA LEU A 140 27.07 -1.88 8.29
C LEU A 140 26.99 -3.07 7.33
N ASP A 141 28.17 -3.60 6.96
CA ASP A 141 28.35 -5.00 6.53
C ASP A 141 28.06 -5.92 7.74
N VAL A 142 26.96 -5.69 8.46
CA VAL A 142 26.45 -6.66 9.44
C VAL A 142 25.90 -7.79 8.62
N GLY A 143 26.40 -8.99 8.87
CA GLY A 143 26.16 -10.23 8.14
C GLY A 143 24.71 -10.74 8.11
N PHE A 144 23.71 -9.86 8.05
CA PHE A 144 22.31 -10.19 7.81
C PHE A 144 22.01 -10.44 6.34
N GLU A 145 22.78 -9.87 5.40
CA GLU A 145 22.42 -9.89 3.97
C GLU A 145 23.65 -9.88 3.04
N ARG A 146 23.53 -10.51 1.87
CA ARG A 146 24.57 -10.59 0.82
C ARG A 146 23.97 -10.24 -0.55
N LYS A 147 24.61 -9.33 -1.27
CA LYS A 147 24.25 -9.04 -2.67
C LYS A 147 24.81 -10.13 -3.60
N LEU A 148 23.92 -10.85 -4.28
CA LEU A 148 24.23 -11.94 -5.19
C LEU A 148 24.68 -11.46 -6.58
N ALA A 149 24.21 -10.31 -7.06
CA ALA A 149 24.55 -9.78 -8.38
C ALA A 149 24.46 -8.25 -8.46
N LYS A 150 25.27 -7.64 -9.35
CA LYS A 150 25.20 -6.19 -9.65
C LYS A 150 24.08 -5.84 -10.63
N GLU A 151 23.66 -6.78 -11.47
CA GLU A 151 22.64 -6.62 -12.48
C GLU A 151 21.46 -7.56 -12.18
N GLY A 152 20.22 -7.06 -12.29
CA GLY A 152 19.01 -7.81 -11.97
C GLY A 152 17.96 -6.97 -11.24
N GLN A 153 16.79 -7.56 -10.96
CA GLN A 153 15.77 -6.88 -10.17
C GLN A 153 16.28 -6.72 -8.72
N PRO A 154 16.25 -5.50 -8.14
CA PRO A 154 16.97 -5.19 -6.91
C PRO A 154 16.61 -6.03 -5.68
N ILE A 155 15.49 -6.75 -5.66
CA ILE A 155 15.08 -7.60 -4.53
C ILE A 155 15.53 -9.04 -4.73
N LEU A 156 15.66 -9.49 -5.98
CA LEU A 156 16.10 -10.84 -6.33
C LEU A 156 17.63 -10.99 -6.32
N THR A 157 18.35 -9.87 -6.25
CA THR A 157 19.81 -9.83 -6.19
C THR A 157 20.36 -9.86 -4.78
N TRP A 158 19.54 -10.16 -3.76
CA TRP A 158 19.98 -10.24 -2.36
C TRP A 158 19.56 -11.56 -1.72
N GLU A 159 20.39 -12.03 -0.82
CA GLU A 159 20.17 -13.19 0.03
C GLU A 159 20.24 -12.74 1.48
N CYS A 160 19.29 -13.18 2.31
CA CYS A 160 19.36 -12.98 3.75
C CYS A 160 20.21 -14.10 4.36
N LEU A 161 21.29 -13.72 5.05
CA LEU A 161 22.26 -14.62 5.67
C LEU A 161 21.90 -15.00 7.12
N GLU A 162 21.16 -14.15 7.84
CA GLU A 162 20.70 -14.41 9.21
C GLU A 162 19.23 -14.03 9.40
N THR A 163 18.36 -15.00 9.69
CA THR A 163 17.07 -14.71 10.32
C THR A 163 17.32 -14.49 11.80
N SER A 164 17.12 -13.27 12.30
CA SER A 164 17.13 -13.04 13.75
C SER A 164 16.09 -13.95 14.41
N ASP A 165 16.48 -14.65 15.48
CA ASP A 165 15.54 -15.40 16.31
C ASP A 165 14.37 -14.48 16.67
N TRP A 166 13.17 -14.92 16.34
CA TRP A 166 11.93 -14.21 16.63
C TRP A 166 11.90 -13.83 18.12
N ARG A 167 11.86 -12.53 18.41
CA ARG A 167 11.55 -12.04 19.75
C ARG A 167 10.17 -11.41 19.73
N THR A 168 9.24 -11.99 20.48
CA THR A 168 7.94 -11.37 20.75
C THR A 168 8.20 -10.09 21.53
N LEU A 169 8.11 -8.95 20.86
CA LEU A 169 7.97 -7.66 21.54
C LEU A 169 6.55 -7.61 22.09
N ASN A 170 6.36 -8.02 23.34
CA ASN A 170 5.17 -7.68 24.10
C ASN A 170 5.17 -6.17 24.28
N ILE A 171 4.51 -5.47 23.36
CA ILE A 171 4.16 -4.08 23.54
C ILE A 171 2.79 -4.11 24.19
N ASP A 172 2.76 -3.94 25.52
CA ASP A 172 1.52 -3.67 26.24
C ASP A 172 1.00 -2.31 25.77
N ILE A 173 -0.02 -2.34 24.92
CA ILE A 173 -0.75 -1.15 24.49
C ILE A 173 -1.89 -0.94 25.50
N PHE A 174 -1.63 -0.10 26.51
CA PHE A 174 -2.66 0.51 27.35
C PHE A 174 -3.26 1.75 26.68
#